data_AF-A0A164MNG1-F1
#
_entry.id   AF-A0A164MNG1-F1
#
_cell.length_a   1.000
_cell.length_b   1.000
_cell.length_c   1.000
_cell.angle_alpha   90.00
_cell.angle_beta   90.00
_cell.angle_gamma   90.00
#
_symmetry.space_group_name_H-M   'P 1'
#
loop_
_entity.id
_entity.type
_entity.pdbx_description
1 polymer ?
#
loop_
_entity_poly.entity_id
_entity_poly.type
_entity_poly.pdbx_seq_one_letter_code
_entity_poly.pdbx_strand_id
1 'polypeptide(L)' 'MIHLLFPAHIAHKIIESRYFFIDSYEHRDNGFHVFLKSRNIDEVFQWVLSWGSQVQVLEPNVLSEKIHDEAKKMLKL' A
#
# COMPACT_ATOMS: atom_id res chain seq x y z
N MET A 1 -7.88 -0.74 9.88
CA MET A 1 -6.64 -1.46 9.52
C MET A 1 -6.54 -1.44 8.01
N ILE A 2 -5.34 -1.27 7.46
CA ILE A 2 -5.10 -1.33 6.02
C ILE A 2 -4.14 -2.48 5.76
N HIS A 3 -4.45 -3.31 4.78
CA HIS A 3 -3.66 -4.47 4.42
C HIS A 3 -3.20 -4.35 2.97
N LEU A 4 -1.89 -4.33 2.80
CA LEU A 4 -1.21 -4.19 1.52
C LEU A 4 -0.41 -5.44 1.20
N LEU A 5 -0.33 -5.77 -0.09
CA LEU A 5 0.54 -6.81 -0.63
C LEU A 5 1.56 -6.16 -1.57
N PHE A 6 2.83 -6.45 -1.31
CA PHE A 6 3.96 -6.04 -2.14
C PHE A 6 4.69 -7.27 -2.69
N PRO A 7 5.33 -7.18 -3.86
CA PRO A 7 6.29 -8.19 -4.30
C PRO A 7 7.41 -8.40 -3.27
N ALA A 8 7.78 -9.64 -3.00
CA ALA A 8 8.78 -9.96 -1.99
C ALA A 8 10.14 -9.27 -2.23
N HIS A 9 10.53 -9.07 -3.50
CA HIS A 9 11.83 -8.48 -3.85
C HIS A 9 12.00 -7.01 -3.43
N ILE A 10 10.91 -6.28 -3.12
CA ILE A 10 10.99 -4.90 -2.64
C ILE A 10 10.84 -4.76 -1.13
N ALA A 11 10.68 -5.86 -0.38
CA ALA A 11 10.48 -5.84 1.08
C ALA A 11 11.50 -4.94 1.82
N HIS A 12 12.78 -5.01 1.43
CA HIS A 12 13.84 -4.16 1.99
C HIS A 12 13.52 -2.67 1.88
N LYS A 13 12.99 -2.19 0.74
CA LYS A 13 12.64 -0.79 0.53
C LYS A 13 11.49 -0.34 1.43
N ILE A 14 10.50 -1.21 1.64
CA ILE A 14 9.39 -0.90 2.56
C ILE A 14 9.92 -0.79 3.99
N ILE A 15 10.76 -1.73 4.43
CA ILE A 15 11.33 -1.73 5.78
C ILE A 15 12.22 -0.49 5.99
N GLU A 16 13.07 -0.16 5.02
CA GLU A 16 13.95 1.01 5.04
C GLU A 16 13.19 2.34 5.02
N SER A 17 11.99 2.38 4.44
CA SER A 17 11.16 3.60 4.42
C SER A 17 10.78 4.09 5.82
N ARG A 18 10.78 3.19 6.81
CA ARG A 18 10.37 3.46 8.21
C ARG A 18 9.07 4.26 8.28
N TYR A 19 8.13 3.96 7.39
CA TYR A 19 6.91 4.73 7.27
C TYR A 19 6.09 4.67 8.55
N PHE A 20 5.69 5.83 9.06
CA PHE A 20 5.13 6.01 10.40
C PHE A 20 3.90 5.13 10.69
N PHE A 21 3.06 4.89 9.67
CA PHE A 21 1.83 4.11 9.84
C PHE A 21 2.02 2.59 9.72
N ILE A 22 3.24 2.09 9.43
CA ILE A 22 3.51 0.65 9.43
C ILE A 22 3.38 0.14 10.86
N ASP A 23 2.41 -0.75 11.07
CA ASP A 23 2.16 -1.43 12.34
C ASP A 23 2.93 -2.74 12.41
N SER A 24 2.87 -3.52 11.33
CA SER A 24 3.57 -4.80 11.19
C SER A 24 3.72 -5.21 9.73
N TYR A 25 4.56 -6.23 9.49
CA TYR A 25 4.73 -6.85 8.19
C TYR A 25 5.17 -8.30 8.34
N GLU A 26 4.93 -9.11 7.32
CA GLU A 26 5.31 -10.52 7.29
C GLU A 26 5.55 -11.01 5.85
N HIS A 27 6.43 -12.01 5.72
CA HIS A 27 6.60 -12.72 4.46
C HIS A 27 5.61 -13.88 4.39
N ARG A 28 4.91 -13.99 3.26
CA ARG A 28 4.04 -15.12 2.91
C ARG A 28 4.39 -15.65 1.53
N ASP A 29 3.88 -16.82 1.17
CA ASP A 29 4.18 -17.49 -0.10
C ASP A 29 3.85 -16.62 -1.33
N ASN A 30 2.83 -15.77 -1.24
CA ASN A 30 2.37 -14.88 -2.31
C ASN A 30 3.00 -13.47 -2.27
N GLY A 31 3.86 -13.16 -1.30
CA GLY A 31 4.56 -11.88 -1.25
C GLY A 31 4.79 -11.32 0.16
N PHE A 32 5.03 -10.01 0.21
CA PHE A 32 5.31 -9.28 1.44
C PHE A 32 4.05 -8.53 1.89
N HIS A 33 3.48 -9.00 2.98
CA HIS A 33 2.27 -8.44 3.57
C HIS A 33 2.65 -7.31 4.52
N VAL A 34 2.00 -6.15 4.37
CA VAL A 34 2.25 -4.96 5.19
C VAL A 34 0.91 -4.47 5.75
N PHE A 35 0.89 -4.24 7.05
CA PHE A 35 -0.29 -3.77 7.77
C PHE A 35 -0.04 -2.34 8.24
N LEU A 36 -0.94 -1.43 7.84
CA LEU A 36 -0.91 -0.05 8.30
C LEU A 36 -2.02 0.22 9.32
N LYS A 37 -1.69 1.05 10.30
CA LYS A 37 -2.61 1.52 11.33
C LYS A 37 -2.68 3.03 11.32
N SER A 38 -3.71 3.53 10.65
CA SER A 38 -4.03 4.94 10.51
C SER A 38 -5.51 5.18 10.89
N ARG A 39 -5.85 6.42 11.26
CA ARG A 39 -7.23 6.80 11.62
C ARG A 39 -8.07 7.11 10.40
N ASN A 40 -7.46 7.53 9.30
CA ASN A 40 -8.13 7.85 8.03
C ASN A 40 -7.29 7.37 6.84
N ILE A 41 -7.92 6.70 5.86
CA ILE A 41 -7.31 6.26 4.61
C ILE A 41 -6.58 7.38 3.85
N ASP A 42 -7.00 8.63 4.01
CA ASP A 42 -6.35 9.80 3.39
C ASP A 42 -4.92 10.02 3.88
N GLU A 43 -4.61 9.65 5.13
CA GLU A 43 -3.28 9.80 5.73
C GLU A 43 -2.24 8.90 5.06
N VAL A 44 -2.69 7.75 4.55
CA VAL A 44 -1.81 6.76 3.90
C VAL A 44 -1.87 6.81 2.38
N PHE A 45 -2.89 7.46 1.82
CA PHE A 45 -3.21 7.40 0.40
C PHE A 45 -2.02 7.75 -0.50
N GLN A 46 -1.35 8.87 -0.22
CA GLN A 46 -0.21 9.32 -1.02
C GLN A 46 0.99 8.36 -0.93
N TRP A 47 1.24 7.79 0.24
CA TRP A 47 2.33 6.83 0.41
C TRP A 47 2.04 5.54 -0.36
N VAL A 48 0.82 5.02 -0.28
CA VAL A 48 0.40 3.84 -1.06
C VAL A 48 0.52 4.12 -2.55
N LEU A 49 0.00 5.25 -3.03
CA LEU A 49 0.04 5.61 -4.46
C LEU A 49 1.48 5.76 -4.98
N SER A 50 2.43 6.21 -4.15
CA SER A 50 3.83 6.41 -4.54
C SER A 50 4.56 5.12 -4.94
N TRP A 51 4.07 3.96 -4.51
CA TRP A 51 4.61 2.66 -4.90
C TRP A 51 4.13 2.20 -6.28
N GLY A 52 3.13 2.88 -6.87
CA GLY A 52 2.61 2.57 -8.20
C GLY A 52 2.15 1.12 -8.33
N SER A 53 2.59 0.43 -9.39
CA SER A 53 2.20 -0.95 -9.68
C SER A 53 2.76 -1.99 -8.71
N GLN A 54 3.60 -1.58 -7.76
CA GLN A 54 4.28 -2.50 -6.83
C GLN A 54 3.47 -2.75 -5.55
N VAL A 55 2.25 -2.22 -5.44
CA VAL A 55 1.38 -2.44 -4.30
C VAL A 55 -0.02 -2.83 -4.74
N GLN A 56 -0.59 -3.80 -4.03
CA GLN A 56 -2.00 -4.14 -4.11
C GLN A 56 -2.65 -3.84 -2.75
N VAL A 57 -3.75 -3.09 -2.75
CA VAL A 57 -4.57 -2.88 -1.55
C VAL A 57 -5.53 -4.07 -1.44
N LEU A 58 -5.35 -4.89 -0.41
CA LEU A 58 -6.24 -6.00 -0.11
C LEU A 58 -7.43 -5.54 0.74
N GLU A 59 -7.18 -4.68 1.73
CA GLU A 59 -8.21 -4.06 2.56
C GLU A 59 -7.79 -2.64 3.01
N PRO A 60 -8.74 -1.73 3.24
CA PRO A 60 -10.17 -1.83 2.93
C PRO A 60 -10.46 -1.55 1.45
N ASN A 61 -11.59 -2.05 0.94
CA ASN A 61 -12.02 -1.84 -0.45
C ASN A 61 -12.08 -0.34 -0.83
N VAL A 62 -12.53 0.52 0.08
CA VAL A 62 -12.62 1.97 -0.17
C VAL A 62 -11.28 2.59 -0.53
N LEU A 63 -10.17 2.13 0.05
CA LEU A 63 -8.84 2.60 -0.31
C LEU A 63 -8.41 2.06 -1.68
N SER A 64 -8.74 0.79 -1.98
CA SER A 64 -8.47 0.17 -3.28
C SER A 64 -9.18 0.91 -4.42
N GLU A 65 -10.47 1.20 -4.25
CA GLU A 65 -11.29 1.99 -5.18
C GLU A 65 -10.69 3.38 -5.41
N LYS A 66 -10.31 4.06 -4.32
CA LYS A 66 -9.70 5.40 -4.40
C LYS A 66 -8.37 5.40 -5.19
N ILE A 67 -7.50 4.42 -4.96
CA ILE A 67 -6.23 4.27 -5.69
C ILE A 67 -6.48 4.00 -7.17
N HIS A 68 -7.43 3.14 -7.49
CA HIS A 68 -7.78 2.80 -8.86
C HIS A 68 -8.37 4.00 -9.63
N ASP A 69 -9.24 4.78 -8.99
CA ASP A 69 -9.80 5.99 -9.58
C ASP A 69 -8.72 7.04 -9.84
N GLU A 70 -7.77 7.19 -8.92
CA GLU A 70 -6.66 8.13 -9.12
C GLU A 70 -5.72 7.67 -10.25
N ALA A 71 -5.36 6.39 -10.29
CA ALA A 71 -4.57 5.82 -11.38
C ALA A 71 -5.25 6.01 -12.75
N LYS A 72 -6.58 5.85 -12.83
CA LYS A 72 -7.35 6.10 -14.05
C LYS A 72 -7.31 7.56 -14.50
N LYS A 73 -7.31 8.52 -13.58
CA LYS A 73 -7.18 9.95 -13.93
C LYS A 73 -5.79 10.24 -14.47
N MET A 74 -4.75 9.67 -13.86
CA MET A 74 -3.36 9.84 -14.32
C MET A 74 -3.13 9.32 -15.74
N LEU A 75 -3.81 8.23 -16.14
CA LEU A 75 -3.74 7.69 -17.50
C LEU A 75 -4.44 8.54 -18.57
N LYS A 76 -5.29 9.50 -18.16
CA LYS A 76 -5.99 10.40 -19.07
C LYS A 76 -5.27 11.74 -19.26
N LEU A 77 -4.10 11.90 -18.62
CA LEU A 77 -3.18 13.01 -18.85
C LEU A 77 -2.44 12.81 -20.18
#